data_AF-A0A972X5A8-F1
#
_entry.id   AF-A0A972X5A8-F1
#
_cell.length_a   1.000
_cell.length_b   1.000
_cell.length_c   1.000
_cell.angle_alpha   90.00
_cell.angle_beta   90.00
_cell.angle_gamma   90.00
#
_symmetry.space_group_name_H-M   'P 1'
#
loop_
_entity.id
_entity.type
_entity.pdbx_description
1 polymer ?
#
loop_
_entity_poly.entity_id
_entity_poly.type
_entity_poly.pdbx_seq_one_letter_code
_entity_poly.pdbx_strand_id
1 'polypeptide(L)' 'MDKKEKKRLEVLQQKIAKLQHLLAGAKQQPDDPAEAPRLEKELAAAHAELAALKKA' A
#
# COMPACT_ATOMS: atom_id res chain seq x y z
N MET A 1 -19.73 -7.03 -0.38
CA MET A 1 -18.60 -7.77 0.23
C MET A 1 -18.78 -9.27 0.19
N ASP A 2 -18.57 -9.82 -0.98
CA ASP A 2 -18.39 -11.24 -1.23
C ASP A 2 -17.11 -11.80 -0.60
N LYS A 3 -17.03 -13.12 -0.45
CA LYS A 3 -15.84 -13.83 0.09
C LYS A 3 -14.56 -13.49 -0.70
N LYS A 4 -14.69 -13.23 -2.01
CA LYS A 4 -13.60 -12.80 -2.89
C LYS A 4 -13.15 -11.36 -2.59
N GLU A 5 -14.10 -10.46 -2.36
CA GLU A 5 -13.83 -9.05 -2.06
C GLU A 5 -13.17 -8.88 -0.70
N LYS A 6 -13.65 -9.63 0.32
CA LYS A 6 -13.02 -9.66 1.64
C LYS A 6 -11.56 -10.12 1.55
N LYS A 7 -11.28 -11.17 0.78
CA LYS A 7 -9.90 -11.66 0.59
C LYS A 7 -9.03 -10.66 -0.17
N ARG A 8 -9.59 -9.98 -1.19
CA ARG A 8 -8.89 -8.89 -1.89
C ARG A 8 -8.56 -7.75 -0.94
N LEU A 9 -9.52 -7.33 -0.11
CA LEU A 9 -9.33 -6.28 0.89
C LEU A 9 -8.20 -6.64 1.86
N GLU A 10 -8.18 -7.88 2.35
CA GLU A 10 -7.17 -8.38 3.28
C GLU A 10 -5.77 -8.40 2.66
N VAL A 11 -5.65 -8.90 1.42
CA VAL A 11 -4.40 -8.85 0.65
C VAL A 11 -3.93 -7.41 0.43
N LEU A 12 -4.86 -6.51 0.11
CA LEU A 12 -4.54 -5.10 -0.11
C LEU A 12 -4.06 -4.42 1.17
N GLN A 13 -4.70 -4.71 2.31
CA GLN A 13 -4.27 -4.20 3.61
C GLN A 13 -2.88 -4.70 3.99
N GLN A 14 -2.58 -5.98 3.76
CA GLN A 14 -1.23 -6.52 3.96
C GLN A 14 -0.20 -5.84 3.05
N LYS A 15 -0.55 -5.58 1.78
CA LYS A 15 0.31 -4.85 0.85
C LYS A 15 0.58 -3.43 1.34
N ILE A 16 -0.44 -2.72 1.81
CA ILE A 16 -0.31 -1.37 2.38
C ILE A 16 0.61 -1.38 3.59
N ALA A 17 0.40 -2.30 4.55
CA ALA A 17 1.24 -2.40 5.75
C ALA A 17 2.72 -2.65 5.39
N LYS A 18 2.98 -3.53 4.41
CA LYS A 18 4.34 -3.79 3.91
C LYS A 18 4.95 -2.54 3.27
N LEU A 19 4.21 -1.85 2.41
CA LEU A 19 4.67 -0.62 1.75
C LEU A 19 4.95 0.51 2.76
N GLN A 20 4.15 0.64 3.81
CA GLN A 20 4.40 1.60 4.89
C GLN A 20 5.70 1.29 5.64
N HIS A 21 5.96 0.02 5.94
CA HIS A 21 7.20 -0.39 6.61
C HIS A 21 8.42 -0.13 5.72
N LEU A 22 8.34 -0.47 4.43
CA LEU A 22 9.40 -0.18 3.46
C LEU A 22 9.62 1.33 3.32
N LEU A 23 8.55 2.12 3.26
CA LEU A 23 8.64 3.57 3.18
C LEU A 23 9.28 4.17 4.44
N ALA A 24 8.96 3.64 5.62
CA ALA A 24 9.57 4.07 6.87
C ALA A 24 11.08 3.76 6.87
N GLY A 25 11.49 2.58 6.40
CA GLY A 25 12.89 2.22 6.22
C GLY A 25 13.61 3.14 5.22
N ALA A 26 13.04 3.33 4.03
CA ALA A 26 13.58 4.20 2.99
C ALA A 26 13.65 5.67 3.42
N LYS A 27 12.78 6.14 4.33
CA LYS A 27 12.84 7.49 4.90
C LYS A 27 13.89 7.62 6.02
N GLN A 28 14.14 6.55 6.77
CA GLN A 28 15.14 6.56 7.85
C GLN A 28 16.57 6.43 7.32
N GLN A 29 16.78 5.56 6.35
CA GLN A 29 18.05 5.40 5.64
C GLN A 29 17.77 5.45 4.13
N PRO A 30 17.74 6.65 3.54
CA PRO A 30 17.54 6.80 2.10
C PRO A 30 18.82 6.37 1.38
N ASP A 31 18.93 5.08 1.10
CA ASP A 31 19.98 4.53 0.24
C ASP A 31 19.72 4.93 -1.22
N ASP A 32 18.45 4.94 -1.64
CA ASP A 32 18.01 5.45 -2.94
C ASP A 32 16.97 6.59 -2.77
N PRO A 33 17.30 7.83 -3.18
CA PRO A 33 16.37 8.96 -3.11
C PRO A 33 15.11 8.79 -3.98
N ALA A 34 15.12 7.88 -4.96
CA ALA A 34 13.96 7.56 -5.79
C ALA A 34 13.05 6.47 -5.19
N GLU A 35 13.52 5.73 -4.18
CA GLU A 35 12.76 4.63 -3.57
C GLU A 35 11.58 5.14 -2.74
N ALA A 36 11.81 6.12 -1.85
CA ALA A 36 10.75 6.73 -1.06
C ALA A 36 9.57 7.29 -1.90
N PRO A 37 9.79 8.14 -2.93
CA PRO A 37 8.69 8.63 -3.76
C PRO A 37 8.02 7.54 -4.60
N ARG A 38 8.74 6.46 -4.96
CA ARG A 38 8.15 5.30 -5.65
C ARG A 38 7.24 4.49 -4.72
N LEU A 39 7.68 4.23 -3.49
CA LEU A 39 6.90 3.57 -2.45
C LEU A 39 5.67 4.39 -2.07
N GLU A 40 5.79 5.72 -1.98
CA GLU A 40 4.64 6.62 -1.77
C GLU A 40 3.61 6.52 -2.89
N LYS A 41 4.03 6.48 -4.16
CA LYS A 41 3.12 6.29 -5.30
C LYS A 41 2.40 4.94 -5.24
N GLU A 42 3.13 3.86 -4.96
CA GLU A 42 2.53 2.53 -4.81
C GLU A 42 1.57 2.47 -3.62
N LEU A 43 1.92 3.10 -2.51
CA LEU A 43 1.08 3.19 -1.32
C LEU A 43 -0.22 3.96 -1.62
N ALA A 44 -0.11 5.10 -2.30
CA ALA A 44 -1.26 5.91 -2.70
C ALA A 44 -2.20 5.13 -3.65
N ALA A 45 -1.64 4.41 -4.63
CA ALA A 45 -2.42 3.55 -5.53
C ALA A 45 -3.15 2.44 -4.75
N ALA A 46 -2.47 1.77 -3.82
CA ALA A 46 -3.08 0.73 -2.99
C ALA A 46 -4.18 1.28 -2.07
N HIS A 47 -4.02 2.49 -1.52
CA HIS A 47 -5.08 3.16 -0.75
C HIS A 47 -6.28 3.55 -1.62
N ALA A 48 -6.06 4.01 -2.85
CA ALA A 48 -7.13 4.33 -3.79
C ALA A 48 -7.94 3.07 -4.16
N GLU A 49 -7.25 1.96 -4.45
CA GLU A 49 -7.88 0.66 -4.67
C GLU A 49 -8.66 0.20 -3.43
N LEU A 50 -8.11 0.37 -2.22
CA LEU A 50 -8.80 0.01 -0.97
C LEU A 50 -10.10 0.81 -0.80
N ALA A 51 -10.04 2.11 -1.08
CA ALA A 51 -11.19 3.00 -0.97
C ALA A 51 -12.27 2.65 -2.01
N ALA A 52 -11.87 2.29 -3.23
CA ALA A 52 -12.78 1.82 -4.27
C ALA A 52 -13.46 0.51 -3.86
N LEU A 53 -12.70 -0.46 -3.34
CA LEU A 53 -13.22 -1.75 -2.84
C LEU A 53 -14.13 -1.63 -1.62
N LYS A 54 -13.99 -0.57 -0.81
CA LYS A 54 -14.87 -0.30 0.33
C LYS A 54 -16.16 0.44 -0.06
N LYS A 55 -16.16 1.15 -1.20
CA LYS A 55 -17.33 1.88 -1.72
C LYS A 55 -18.22 1.02 -2.63
N ALA A 56 -17.67 -0.05 -3.20
CA ALA A 56 -18.37 -1.07 -3.96
C ALA A 56 -19.11 -2.06 -3.03
#